data_AF-A0A5D0UZ62-F1
#
_entry.id   AF-A0A5D0UZ62-F1
#
_cell.length_a   1.000
_cell.length_b   1.000
_cell.length_c   1.000
_cell.angle_alpha   90.00
_cell.angle_beta   90.00
_cell.angle_gamma   90.00
#
_symmetry.space_group_name_H-M   'P 1'
#
loop_
_entity.id
_entity.type
_entity.pdbx_description
1 polymer ?
#
loop_
_entity_poly.entity_id
_entity_poly.type
_entity_poly.pdbx_seq_one_letter_code
_entity_poly.pdbx_strand_id
1 'polypeptide(L)'
;MPKAYWINTSRSISDEEKLAAYIELAGPALRAAGGTFLARGLPSHAFESGLMERTTLIEFDSVDAAVAAYHSPAYQEALRALGDGAERDLRIIEAAP
;
A
#
# COMPACT_ATOMS: atom_id res chain seq x y z
N MET A 1 3.55 7.23 20.79
CA MET A 1 4.45 7.15 19.63
C MET A 1 3.72 7.77 18.46
N PRO A 2 4.41 8.45 17.52
CA PRO A 2 3.72 9.02 16.37
C PRO A 2 3.10 7.90 15.53
N LYS A 3 1.97 8.20 14.88
CA LYS A 3 1.41 7.30 13.86
C LYS A 3 2.40 7.14 12.71
N ALA A 4 2.15 6.18 11.83
CA ALA A 4 2.87 6.06 10.57
C ALA A 4 1.91 5.97 9.40
N TYR A 5 2.36 6.50 8.25
CA TYR A 5 1.62 6.47 7.00
C TYR A 5 2.33 5.57 6.01
N TRP A 6 1.61 4.55 5.56
CA TRP A 6 1.97 3.73 4.41
C TRP A 6 1.38 4.38 3.16
N ILE A 7 2.24 4.76 2.22
CA ILE A 7 1.88 5.37 0.95
C ILE A 7 2.36 4.43 -0.16
N ASN A 8 1.43 3.89 -0.94
CA ASN A 8 1.75 2.99 -2.05
C ASN A 8 1.14 3.49 -3.35
N THR A 9 1.99 3.75 -4.35
CA THR A 9 1.60 4.07 -5.73
C THR A 9 1.91 2.90 -6.65
N SER A 10 0.99 2.56 -7.55
CA SER A 10 1.23 1.55 -8.60
C SER A 10 1.70 2.27 -9.86
N ARG A 11 3.01 2.23 -10.13
CA ARG A 11 3.69 2.96 -11.21
C ARG A 11 3.29 2.43 -12.59
N SER A 12 3.17 1.12 -12.68
CA SER A 12 2.69 0.44 -13.87
C SER A 12 1.91 -0.80 -13.45
N ILE A 13 0.93 -1.18 -14.26
CA ILE A 13 0.17 -2.43 -14.12
C ILE A 13 0.38 -3.17 -15.42
N SER A 14 1.04 -4.32 -15.36
CA SER A 14 1.32 -5.19 -16.49
C SER A 14 0.32 -6.34 -16.59
N ASP A 15 -0.36 -6.68 -15.49
CA ASP A 15 -1.32 -7.79 -15.40
C ASP A 15 -2.44 -7.46 -14.40
N GLU A 16 -3.63 -7.17 -14.93
CA GLU A 16 -4.82 -6.81 -14.14
C GLU A 16 -5.36 -7.99 -13.32
N GLU A 17 -5.18 -9.24 -13.76
CA GLU A 17 -5.65 -10.42 -13.03
C GLU A 17 -4.78 -10.66 -11.78
N LYS A 18 -3.46 -10.54 -11.92
CA LYS A 18 -2.53 -10.59 -10.77
C LYS A 18 -2.79 -9.45 -9.79
N LEU A 19 -3.07 -8.25 -10.30
CA LEU A 19 -3.42 -7.11 -9.45
C LEU A 19 -4.73 -7.37 -8.69
N ALA A 20 -5.76 -7.92 -9.34
CA ALA A 20 -7.02 -8.27 -8.69
C ALA A 20 -6.80 -9.33 -7.59
N ALA A 21 -6.04 -10.39 -7.86
CA ALA A 21 -5.69 -11.42 -6.88
C ALA A 21 -4.93 -10.84 -5.67
N TYR A 22 -3.98 -9.94 -5.93
CA TYR A 22 -3.30 -9.20 -4.87
C TYR A 22 -4.26 -8.36 -4.02
N ILE A 23 -5.20 -7.64 -4.64
CA ILE A 23 -6.14 -6.76 -3.94
C ILE A 23 -7.03 -7.53 -2.95
N GLU A 24 -7.53 -8.70 -3.36
CA GLU A 24 -8.39 -9.56 -2.54
C GLU A 24 -7.67 -10.03 -1.26
N LEU A 25 -6.35 -10.27 -1.34
CA LEU A 25 -5.54 -10.73 -0.22
C LEU A 25 -5.00 -9.58 0.65
N ALA A 26 -4.50 -8.52 0.01
CA ALA A 26 -3.78 -7.44 0.66
C ALA A 26 -4.67 -6.59 1.58
N GLY A 27 -5.89 -6.28 1.12
CA GLY A 27 -6.82 -5.43 1.87
C GLY A 27 -7.14 -5.98 3.27
N PRO A 28 -7.64 -7.23 3.36
CA PRO A 28 -7.89 -7.88 4.65
C PRO A 28 -6.63 -8.04 5.50
N ALA A 29 -5.49 -8.42 4.91
CA ALA A 29 -4.23 -8.60 5.64
C ALA A 29 -3.77 -7.31 6.32
N LEU A 30 -3.83 -6.17 5.61
CA LEU A 30 -3.41 -4.87 6.16
C LEU A 30 -4.36 -4.37 7.25
N ARG A 31 -5.68 -4.59 7.12
CA ARG A 31 -6.63 -4.26 8.20
C ARG A 31 -6.40 -5.12 9.45
N ALA A 32 -6.18 -6.42 9.26
CA ALA A 32 -5.90 -7.34 10.36
C ALA A 32 -4.59 -6.99 11.10
N ALA A 33 -3.63 -6.40 10.39
CA ALA A 33 -2.39 -5.87 10.95
C ALA A 33 -2.52 -4.48 11.60
N GLY A 34 -3.75 -3.96 11.77
CA GLY A 34 -4.02 -2.67 12.42
C GLY A 34 -4.01 -1.46 11.48
N GLY A 35 -3.94 -1.67 10.16
CA GLY A 35 -3.95 -0.59 9.18
C GLY A 35 -5.34 0.00 8.95
N THR A 36 -5.46 1.33 9.01
CA THR A 36 -6.67 2.08 8.67
C THR A 36 -6.51 2.75 7.31
N PHE A 37 -7.31 2.35 6.33
CA PHE A 37 -7.27 2.95 4.98
C PHE A 37 -7.89 4.35 5.02
N LEU A 38 -7.08 5.38 4.77
CA LEU A 38 -7.51 6.78 4.77
C LEU A 38 -7.90 7.25 3.36
N ALA A 39 -7.17 6.83 2.34
CA ALA A 39 -7.46 7.16 0.94
C ALA A 39 -6.99 6.04 0.01
N ARG A 40 -7.73 5.81 -1.09
CA ARG A 40 -7.40 4.78 -2.07
C ARG A 40 -8.07 5.08 -3.42
N GLY A 41 -7.30 5.12 -4.50
CA GLY A 41 -7.85 5.31 -5.85
C GLY A 41 -6.88 6.05 -6.78
N LEU A 42 -7.40 6.56 -7.90
CA LEU A 42 -6.67 7.55 -8.70
C LEU A 42 -6.69 8.90 -7.95
N PRO A 43 -5.55 9.62 -7.88
CA PRO A 43 -5.51 10.99 -7.40
C PRO A 43 -6.48 11.87 -8.20
N SER A 44 -7.08 12.87 -7.57
CA SER A 44 -7.91 13.84 -8.31
C SER A 44 -7.06 14.79 -9.13
N HIS A 45 -5.84 15.07 -8.69
CA HIS A 45 -4.85 15.92 -9.36
C HIS A 45 -3.44 15.41 -9.05
N ALA A 46 -2.52 15.67 -9.97
CA ALA A 46 -1.08 15.51 -9.76
C ALA A 46 -0.39 16.80 -10.21
N PHE A 47 0.61 17.24 -9.45
CA PHE A 47 1.37 18.46 -9.70
C PHE A 47 2.87 18.13 -9.84
N GLU A 48 3.65 19.06 -10.39
CA GLU A 48 5.09 18.89 -10.64
C GLU A 48 5.39 17.64 -11.47
N SER A 49 6.20 16.70 -10.95
CA SER A 49 6.48 15.40 -11.56
C SER A 49 5.54 14.29 -11.07
N GLY A 50 4.42 14.66 -10.46
CA GLY A 50 3.39 13.73 -10.00
C GLY A 50 2.73 13.00 -11.17
N LEU A 51 2.43 11.73 -10.98
CA LEU A 51 1.77 10.87 -11.96
C LEU A 51 0.35 10.53 -11.50
N MET A 52 -0.58 10.41 -12.46
CA MET A 52 -1.97 10.02 -12.20
C MET A 52 -2.09 8.51 -12.00
N GLU A 53 -1.43 8.01 -10.97
CA GLU A 53 -1.28 6.59 -10.67
C GLU A 53 -2.08 6.20 -9.44
N ARG A 54 -2.57 4.95 -9.44
CA ARG A 54 -3.34 4.42 -8.33
C ARG A 54 -2.54 4.52 -7.03
N THR A 55 -3.04 5.31 -6.08
CA THR A 55 -2.38 5.62 -4.81
C THR A 55 -3.23 5.11 -3.64
N THR A 56 -2.56 4.62 -2.59
CA THR A 56 -3.18 4.16 -1.33
C THR A 56 -2.46 4.76 -0.15
N LEU A 57 -3.20 5.32 0.80
CA LEU A 57 -2.73 5.86 2.07
C LEU A 57 -3.37 5.06 3.21
N ILE A 58 -2.54 4.50 4.09
CA ILE A 58 -2.96 3.71 5.25
C ILE A 58 -2.25 4.23 6.49
N GLU A 59 -3.00 4.46 7.57
CA GLU A 59 -2.46 4.81 8.88
C GLU A 59 -2.21 3.57 9.73
N PHE A 60 -1.10 3.56 10.46
CA PHE A 60 -0.74 2.58 11.48
C PHE A 60 -0.35 3.28 12.79
N ASP A 61 -0.42 2.56 13.90
CA ASP A 61 -0.10 3.09 15.23
C ASP A 61 1.38 3.48 15.44
N SER A 62 2.28 2.94 14.60
CA SER A 62 3.72 3.24 14.62
C SER A 62 4.39 2.78 13.32
N VAL A 63 5.62 3.24 13.07
CA VAL A 63 6.46 2.76 11.96
C VAL A 63 6.68 1.26 12.07
N ASP A 64 6.99 0.76 13.27
CA ASP A 64 7.21 -0.67 13.51
C ASP A 64 5.98 -1.51 13.17
N ALA A 65 4.77 -1.04 13.50
CA ALA A 65 3.53 -1.72 13.14
C ALA A 65 3.34 -1.78 11.61
N ALA A 66 3.60 -0.68 10.90
CA ALA A 66 3.52 -0.65 9.43
C ALA A 66 4.54 -1.59 8.76
N VAL A 67 5.79 -1.61 9.28
CA VAL A 67 6.85 -2.50 8.78
C VAL A 67 6.53 -3.96 9.08
N ALA A 68 6.03 -4.27 10.28
CA ALA A 68 5.58 -5.61 10.64
C ALA A 68 4.41 -6.07 9.76
N ALA A 69 3.48 -5.18 9.43
CA ALA A 69 2.40 -5.47 8.48
C ALA A 69 2.94 -5.84 7.10
N TYR A 70 3.95 -5.10 6.60
CA TYR A 70 4.63 -5.42 5.33
C TYR A 70 5.27 -6.82 5.38
N HIS A 71 5.97 -7.16 6.46
CA HIS A 71 6.62 -8.47 6.59
C HIS A 71 5.67 -9.61 7.00
N SER A 72 4.40 -9.33 7.27
CA SER A 72 3.45 -10.33 7.73
C SER A 72 3.25 -11.45 6.69
N PRO A 73 3.10 -12.72 7.12
CA PRO A 73 2.89 -13.82 6.18
C PRO A 73 1.70 -13.62 5.24
N ALA A 74 0.61 -13.02 5.75
CA ALA A 74 -0.59 -12.75 4.97
C ALA A 74 -0.34 -11.69 3.88
N TYR A 75 0.38 -10.62 4.18
CA TYR A 75 0.70 -9.60 3.17
C TYR A 75 1.75 -10.10 2.16
N GLN A 76 2.73 -10.89 2.62
CA GLN A 76 3.70 -11.52 1.72
C GLN A 76 3.04 -12.52 0.76
N GLU A 77 1.97 -13.21 1.18
CA GLU A 77 1.15 -14.02 0.26
C GLU A 77 0.48 -13.16 -0.83
N ALA A 78 -0.05 -12.00 -0.45
CA ALA A 78 -0.58 -11.05 -1.44
C ALA A 78 0.52 -10.63 -2.44
N LEU A 79 1.73 -10.32 -1.97
CA LEU A 79 2.85 -9.96 -2.85
C LEU A 79 3.22 -11.09 -3.82
N ARG A 80 3.14 -12.36 -3.39
CA ARG A 80 3.34 -13.51 -4.27
C ARG A 80 2.28 -13.57 -5.37
N ALA A 81 1.02 -13.31 -5.04
CA ALA A 81 -0.05 -13.23 -6.04
C ALA A 81 0.15 -12.07 -7.03
N LEU A 82 0.72 -10.95 -6.58
CA LEU A 82 1.06 -9.82 -7.46
C LEU A 82 2.20 -10.16 -8.42
N GLY A 83 3.26 -10.81 -7.92
CA GLY A 83 4.45 -11.15 -8.70
C GLY A 83 5.03 -9.94 -9.46
N ASP A 84 5.18 -10.10 -10.76
CA ASP A 84 5.61 -9.09 -11.73
C ASP A 84 4.45 -8.32 -12.39
N GLY A 85 3.22 -8.45 -11.86
CA GLY A 85 2.00 -7.85 -12.42
C GLY A 85 1.88 -6.34 -12.22
N ALA A 86 2.73 -5.73 -11.39
CA ALA A 86 2.81 -4.29 -11.23
C ALA A 86 4.17 -3.83 -10.67
N GLU A 87 4.64 -2.67 -11.12
CA GLU A 87 5.70 -1.93 -10.45
C GLU A 87 5.08 -0.96 -9.43
N ARG A 88 5.65 -0.90 -8.23
CA ARG A 88 5.08 -0.10 -7.15
C ARG A 88 6.15 0.67 -6.38
N ASP A 89 5.79 1.86 -5.94
CA ASP A 89 6.57 2.69 -5.05
C ASP A 89 5.82 2.77 -3.71
N LEU A 90 6.42 2.17 -2.69
CA LEU A 90 5.85 2.03 -1.36
C LEU A 90 6.79 2.69 -0.36
N ARG A 91 6.24 3.59 0.44
CA ARG A 91 6.95 4.34 1.46
C ARG A 91 6.19 4.25 2.77
N ILE A 92 6.93 4.08 3.85
CA ILE A 92 6.41 4.21 5.21
C ILE A 92 7.08 5.45 5.80
N ILE A 93 6.28 6.39 6.28
CA ILE A 93 6.76 7.64 6.88
C ILE A 93 6.12 7.85 8.23
N GLU A 94 6.89 8.31 9.20
CA GLU A 94 6.38 8.70 10.52
C GLU A 94 5.54 9.98 10.42
N ALA A 95 4.43 10.05 11.14
CA ALA A 95 3.63 11.25 11.24
C ALA A 95 4.42 12.35 11.96
N ALA A 96 4.34 13.58 11.45
CA ALA A 96 4.87 14.75 12.14
C ALA A 96 4.14 14.98 13.49
N PRO A 97 4.78 15.67 14.46
CA PRO A 97 4.18 16.00 15.76
C PRO A 97 2.89 16.82 15.67
#